data_AF-A0A847FGP7-F1
#
_entry.id   AF-A0A847FGP7-F1
#
_cell.length_a   1.000
_cell.length_b   1.000
_cell.length_c   1.000
_cell.angle_alpha   90.00
_cell.angle_beta   90.00
_cell.angle_gamma   90.00
#
_symmetry.space_group_name_H-M   'P 1'
#
loop_
_entity.id
_entity.type
_entity.pdbx_description
1 polymer ?
#
loop_
_entity_poly.entity_id
_entity_poly.type
_entity_poly.pdbx_seq_one_letter_code
_entity_poly.pdbx_strand_id
1 'polypeptide(L)'
;MATNLDIILRLTISAVLAGVIGLEREWHRRHAGLRTHIMVSLGSCLIMLTSLYVFDIYKSQAAVDPSRIAAGVITGIGFLGAGTIIRAREGVRGLTTASSLWVSCGIGLAVGCGFYPAAVYTTFLSLAVLLILRRFEEIIPVVKQCKGGGEDGI
;
A
#
# COMPACT_ATOMS: atom_id res chain seq x y z
N MET A 1 -19.23 17.17 -10.85
CA MET A 1 -18.02 16.72 -11.56
C MET A 1 -16.79 17.25 -10.84
N ALA A 2 -15.79 16.43 -10.57
CA ALA A 2 -14.50 16.93 -10.07
C ALA A 2 -13.90 17.87 -11.12
N THR A 3 -13.43 19.04 -10.71
CA THR A 3 -12.74 19.95 -11.63
C THR A 3 -11.40 19.34 -12.02
N ASN A 4 -10.83 19.73 -13.16
CA ASN A 4 -9.50 19.28 -13.58
C ASN A 4 -8.45 19.53 -12.47
N LEU A 5 -8.61 20.62 -11.72
CA LEU A 5 -7.77 20.95 -10.58
C LEU A 5 -7.95 19.95 -9.41
N ASP A 6 -9.18 19.56 -9.08
CA ASP A 6 -9.46 18.57 -8.02
C ASP A 6 -8.86 17.20 -8.37
N ILE A 7 -8.90 16.80 -9.66
CA ILE A 7 -8.26 15.56 -10.13
C ILE A 7 -6.75 15.60 -9.89
N ILE A 8 -6.09 16.67 -10.32
CA ILE A 8 -4.64 16.85 -10.13
C ILE A 8 -4.31 16.85 -8.64
N LEU A 9 -5.05 17.59 -7.81
CA LEU A 9 -4.83 17.66 -6.37
C LEU A 9 -4.98 16.30 -5.69
N ARG A 10 -6.01 15.52 -6.03
CA ARG A 10 -6.20 14.17 -5.47
C ARG A 10 -5.04 13.24 -5.83
N LEU A 11 -4.59 13.25 -7.08
CA LEU A 11 -3.45 12.45 -7.50
C LEU A 11 -2.17 12.87 -6.76
N THR A 12 -1.93 14.17 -6.61
CA THR A 12 -0.78 14.68 -5.85
C THR A 12 -0.86 14.30 -4.38
N ILE A 13 -2.02 14.48 -3.72
CA ILE A 13 -2.22 14.11 -2.31
C ILE A 13 -2.00 12.61 -2.10
N SER A 14 -2.56 11.77 -2.97
CA SER A 14 -2.38 10.32 -2.93
C SER A 14 -0.90 9.94 -3.02
N ALA A 15 -0.17 10.53 -3.97
CA ALA A 15 1.26 10.31 -4.15
C ALA A 15 2.07 10.74 -2.91
N VAL A 16 1.75 11.89 -2.33
CA VAL A 16 2.45 12.38 -1.13
C VAL A 16 2.20 11.46 0.06
N LEU A 17 0.95 11.12 0.37
CA LEU A 17 0.61 10.30 1.53
C LEU A 17 1.26 8.91 1.49
N ALA A 18 1.11 8.19 0.37
CA ALA A 18 1.76 6.90 0.20
C ALA A 18 3.29 7.03 0.06
N GLY A 19 3.76 8.16 -0.48
CA GLY A 19 5.17 8.50 -0.58
C GLY A 19 5.85 8.56 0.78
N VAL A 20 5.21 9.14 1.80
CA VAL A 20 5.79 9.17 3.16
C VAL A 20 5.99 7.76 3.72
N ILE A 21 5.04 6.84 3.48
CA ILE A 21 5.22 5.42 3.84
C ILE A 21 6.38 4.84 3.05
N GLY A 22 6.41 5.06 1.73
CA GLY A 22 7.46 4.53 0.84
C GLY A 22 8.86 5.03 1.17
N LEU A 23 8.98 6.28 1.66
CA LEU A 23 10.24 6.87 2.13
C LEU A 23 10.78 6.11 3.34
N GLU A 24 9.94 5.80 4.33
CA GLU A 24 10.33 4.95 5.47
C GLU A 24 10.84 3.59 4.96
N ARG A 25 10.08 2.95 4.05
CA ARG A 25 10.46 1.64 3.53
C ARG A 25 11.79 1.67 2.77
N GLU A 26 12.02 2.69 1.95
CA GLU A 26 13.25 2.84 1.16
C GLU A 26 14.46 3.17 2.04
N TRP A 27 14.28 4.05 3.03
CA TRP A 27 15.32 4.39 4.01
C TRP A 27 15.82 3.13 4.75
N HIS A 28 14.91 2.20 5.04
CA HIS A 28 15.23 0.92 5.69
C HIS A 28 15.56 -0.21 4.72
N ARG A 29 15.90 0.11 3.45
CA ARG A 29 16.34 -0.83 2.40
C ARG A 29 15.39 -2.02 2.23
N ARG A 30 14.08 -1.78 2.33
CA ARG A 30 13.04 -2.81 2.14
C ARG A 30 12.80 -3.03 0.64
N HIS A 31 12.23 -4.19 0.31
CA HIS A 31 12.11 -4.67 -1.09
C HIS A 31 11.20 -3.79 -1.96
N ALA A 32 10.13 -3.21 -1.38
CA ALA A 32 9.34 -2.17 -2.02
C ALA A 32 9.58 -0.86 -1.28
N GLY A 33 10.06 0.15 -2.02
CA GLY A 33 10.41 1.49 -1.51
C GLY A 33 9.47 2.57 -2.03
N LEU A 34 9.99 3.80 -2.18
CA LEU A 34 9.21 4.99 -2.52
C LEU A 34 8.43 4.84 -3.82
N ARG A 35 9.14 4.44 -4.88
CA ARG A 35 8.57 4.35 -6.24
C ARG A 35 7.37 3.40 -6.28
N THR A 36 7.47 2.27 -5.59
CA THR A 36 6.42 1.26 -5.59
C THR A 36 5.17 1.74 -4.85
N HIS A 37 5.31 2.34 -3.66
CA HIS A 37 4.16 2.85 -2.91
C HIS A 37 3.46 4.00 -3.62
N ILE A 38 4.22 4.92 -4.21
CA ILE A 38 3.67 6.03 -5.01
C ILE A 38 2.88 5.49 -6.21
N MET A 39 3.45 4.57 -7.00
CA MET A 39 2.79 4.01 -8.18
C MET A 39 1.51 3.24 -7.83
N VAL A 40 1.53 2.44 -6.77
CA VAL A 40 0.35 1.69 -6.30
C VAL A 40 -0.76 2.64 -5.85
N SER A 41 -0.44 3.67 -5.07
CA SER A 41 -1.44 4.63 -4.59
C SER A 41 -1.99 5.48 -5.73
N LEU A 42 -1.13 6.01 -6.61
CA LEU A 42 -1.53 6.77 -7.79
C LEU A 42 -2.46 5.98 -8.71
N GLY A 43 -2.09 4.73 -9.04
CA GLY A 43 -2.93 3.87 -9.87
C GLY A 43 -4.30 3.62 -9.23
N SER A 44 -4.33 3.38 -7.92
CA SER A 44 -5.58 3.17 -7.18
C SER A 44 -6.45 4.44 -7.15
N CYS A 45 -5.85 5.60 -6.91
CA CYS A 45 -6.54 6.89 -6.94
C CYS A 45 -7.14 7.17 -8.32
N LEU A 46 -6.36 6.96 -9.39
CA LEU A 46 -6.83 7.12 -10.76
C LEU A 46 -8.00 6.18 -11.07
N ILE A 47 -7.91 4.91 -10.67
CA ILE A 47 -8.98 3.95 -10.91
C ILE A 47 -10.26 4.32 -10.16
N MET A 48 -10.15 4.81 -8.92
CA MET A 48 -11.32 5.30 -8.18
C MET A 48 -11.95 6.53 -8.84
N LEU A 49 -11.14 7.48 -9.31
CA LEU A 49 -11.61 8.65 -10.07
C LEU A 49 -12.31 8.23 -11.36
N THR A 50 -11.76 7.28 -12.10
CA THR A 50 -12.39 6.69 -13.29
C THR A 50 -13.72 6.03 -12.93
N SER A 51 -13.80 5.32 -11.79
CA SER A 51 -15.03 4.72 -11.33
C SER A 51 -16.13 5.74 -11.05
N LEU A 52 -15.79 6.85 -10.38
CA LEU A 52 -16.71 7.96 -10.15
C LEU A 52 -17.12 8.67 -11.46
N TYR A 53 -16.19 8.80 -12.41
CA TYR A 53 -16.46 9.41 -13.71
C TYR A 53 -17.47 8.57 -14.52
N VAL A 54 -17.28 7.25 -14.59
CA VAL A 54 -18.21 6.33 -15.27
C VAL A 54 -19.58 6.36 -14.58
N PHE A 55 -19.61 6.33 -13.24
CA PHE A 55 -20.86 6.43 -12.50
C PHE A 55 -21.62 7.72 -12.83
N ASP A 56 -20.94 8.87 -12.87
CA ASP A 56 -21.59 10.15 -13.15
C ASP A 56 -22.22 10.23 -14.55
N ILE A 57 -21.59 9.60 -15.55
CA ILE A 57 -22.10 9.53 -16.94
C ILE A 57 -23.38 8.70 -17.02
N TYR A 58 -23.43 7.56 -16.34
CA TYR A 58 -24.47 6.55 -16.55
C TYR A 58 -25.52 6.49 -15.44
N LYS A 59 -25.36 7.23 -14.33
CA LYS A 59 -26.29 7.20 -13.18
C LYS A 59 -27.76 7.46 -13.51
N SER A 60 -28.05 8.15 -14.62
CA SER A 60 -29.42 8.43 -15.09
C SER A 60 -29.97 7.40 -16.07
N GLN A 61 -29.11 6.53 -16.62
CA GLN A 61 -29.47 5.55 -17.65
C GLN A 61 -29.52 4.13 -17.11
N ALA A 62 -28.69 3.82 -16.10
CA ALA A 62 -28.62 2.50 -15.49
C ALA A 62 -28.21 2.60 -14.01
N ALA A 63 -28.57 1.57 -13.25
CA ALA A 63 -28.05 1.37 -11.91
C ALA A 63 -26.58 0.93 -12.00
N VAL A 64 -25.67 1.91 -11.98
CA VAL A 64 -24.21 1.68 -11.96
C VAL A 64 -23.71 1.75 -10.53
N ASP A 65 -22.90 0.78 -10.13
CA ASP A 65 -22.27 0.73 -8.82
C ASP A 65 -20.79 1.17 -8.92
N PRO A 66 -20.42 2.34 -8.37
CA PRO A 66 -19.06 2.86 -8.43
C PRO A 66 -18.06 2.06 -7.59
N SER A 67 -18.52 1.15 -6.71
CA SER A 67 -17.62 0.32 -5.91
C SER A 67 -16.99 -0.83 -6.69
N ARG A 68 -17.59 -1.24 -7.82
CA ARG A 68 -17.16 -2.44 -8.57
C ARG A 68 -15.76 -2.33 -9.14
N ILE A 69 -15.41 -1.19 -9.75
CA ILE A 69 -14.07 -0.99 -10.30
C ILE A 69 -13.05 -0.90 -9.16
N ALA A 70 -13.39 -0.24 -8.05
CA ALA A 70 -12.55 -0.16 -6.86
C ALA A 70 -12.29 -1.54 -6.22
N ALA A 71 -13.31 -2.40 -6.15
CA ALA A 71 -13.17 -3.77 -5.67
C ALA A 71 -12.17 -4.58 -6.53
N GLY A 72 -12.14 -4.35 -7.84
CA GLY A 72 -11.15 -4.93 -8.75
C GLY A 72 -9.70 -4.55 -8.38
N VAL A 73 -9.47 -3.32 -7.92
CA VAL A 73 -8.15 -2.86 -7.44
C VAL A 73 -7.72 -3.62 -6.19
N ILE A 74 -8.64 -3.83 -5.23
CA ILE A 74 -8.38 -4.58 -3.99
C ILE A 74 -8.02 -6.05 -4.31
N THR A 75 -8.71 -6.65 -5.28
CA THR A 75 -8.35 -7.99 -5.77
C THR A 75 -6.98 -8.00 -6.44
N GLY A 76 -6.69 -7.01 -7.29
CA GLY A 76 -5.42 -6.90 -8.02
C GLY A 76 -4.20 -6.71 -7.10
N ILE A 77 -4.31 -5.87 -6.06
CA ILE A 77 -3.21 -5.69 -5.11
C ILE A 77 -2.92 -6.97 -4.31
N GLY A 78 -3.92 -7.85 -4.12
CA GLY A 78 -3.72 -9.18 -3.52
C GLY A 78 -2.71 -10.04 -4.30
N PHE A 79 -2.76 -10.00 -5.63
CA PHE A 79 -1.79 -10.70 -6.49
C PHE A 79 -0.38 -10.11 -6.38
N LEU A 80 -0.25 -8.78 -6.41
CA LEU A 80 1.03 -8.10 -6.21
C LEU A 80 1.61 -8.38 -4.81
N GLY A 81 0.75 -8.39 -3.79
CA GLY A 81 1.11 -8.73 -2.41
C GLY A 81 1.70 -10.14 -2.32
N ALA A 82 1.04 -11.14 -2.91
CA ALA A 82 1.55 -12.51 -2.99
C ALA A 82 2.91 -12.57 -3.71
N GLY A 83 3.09 -11.81 -4.79
CA GLY A 83 4.37 -11.73 -5.52
C GLY A 83 5.53 -11.15 -4.71
N THR A 84 5.25 -10.38 -3.64
CA THR A 84 6.29 -9.86 -2.73
C THR A 84 6.62 -10.77 -1.55
N ILE A 85 5.85 -11.84 -1.34
CA ILE A 85 6.06 -12.80 -0.25
C ILE A 85 6.92 -13.95 -0.76
N ILE A 86 8.10 -14.12 -0.16
CA ILE A 86 9.06 -15.16 -0.55
C ILE A 86 9.28 -16.11 0.62
N ARG A 87 9.16 -17.41 0.36
CA ARG A 87 9.46 -18.48 1.33
C ARG A 87 10.93 -18.89 1.20
N ALA A 88 11.73 -18.59 2.22
CA ALA A 88 13.13 -19.00 2.31
C ALA A 88 13.29 -20.16 3.31
N ARG A 89 14.44 -20.85 3.28
CA ARG A 89 14.78 -21.93 4.24
C ARG A 89 14.71 -21.47 5.71
N GLU A 90 14.90 -20.18 5.96
CA GLU A 90 14.90 -19.57 7.30
C GLU A 90 13.54 -18.96 7.70
N GLY A 91 12.51 -19.00 6.84
CA GLY A 91 11.19 -18.45 7.12
C GLY A 91 10.57 -17.65 5.96
N VAL A 92 9.45 -16.98 6.24
CA VAL A 92 8.72 -16.17 5.24
C VAL A 92 9.19 -14.71 5.31
N ARG A 93 9.59 -14.14 4.18
CA ARG A 93 9.97 -12.73 4.04
C ARG A 93 8.95 -11.97 3.19
N GLY A 94 8.85 -10.66 3.40
CA GLY A 94 8.03 -9.78 2.57
C GLY A 94 6.61 -9.51 3.06
N LEU A 95 6.17 -10.12 4.17
CA LEU A 95 4.84 -9.90 4.75
C LEU A 95 4.53 -8.42 5.01
N THR A 96 5.42 -7.71 5.71
CA THR A 96 5.25 -6.25 5.97
C THR A 96 5.23 -5.43 4.68
N THR A 97 6.00 -5.85 3.67
CA THR A 97 6.03 -5.18 2.36
C THR A 97 4.69 -5.34 1.65
N ALA A 98 4.16 -6.57 1.59
CA ALA A 98 2.82 -6.83 1.05
C ALA A 98 1.74 -6.01 1.77
N SER A 99 1.76 -5.98 3.11
CA SER A 99 0.82 -5.20 3.91
C SER A 99 0.95 -3.70 3.64
N SER A 100 2.17 -3.14 3.57
CA SER A 100 2.38 -1.72 3.29
C SER A 100 1.91 -1.28 1.90
N LEU A 101 2.04 -2.17 0.90
CA LEU A 101 1.49 -1.95 -0.45
C LEU A 101 -0.03 -1.98 -0.44
N TRP A 102 -0.62 -2.90 0.33
CA TRP A 102 -2.08 -2.99 0.49
C TRP A 102 -2.66 -1.73 1.13
N VAL A 103 -2.02 -1.20 2.17
CA VAL A 103 -2.39 0.09 2.78
C VAL A 103 -2.23 1.24 1.79
N SER A 104 -1.13 1.29 1.03
CA SER A 104 -0.88 2.34 0.03
C SER A 104 -1.97 2.38 -1.06
N CYS A 105 -2.45 1.20 -1.49
CA CYS A 105 -3.60 1.05 -2.38
C CYS A 105 -4.87 1.63 -1.77
N GLY A 106 -5.19 1.25 -0.52
CA GLY A 106 -6.36 1.76 0.20
C GLY A 106 -6.34 3.28 0.37
N ILE A 107 -5.17 3.86 0.67
CA ILE A 107 -4.97 5.33 0.73
C ILE A 107 -5.30 5.97 -0.62
N GLY A 108 -4.84 5.38 -1.73
CA GLY A 108 -5.13 5.87 -3.07
C GLY A 108 -6.63 5.86 -3.38
N LEU A 109 -7.33 4.76 -3.07
CA LEU A 109 -8.78 4.67 -3.22
C LEU A 109 -9.52 5.71 -2.37
N ALA A 110 -9.13 5.87 -1.10
CA ALA A 110 -9.73 6.83 -0.18
C ALA A 110 -9.55 8.28 -0.67
N VAL A 111 -8.36 8.64 -1.14
CA VAL A 111 -8.11 9.96 -1.73
C VAL A 111 -8.90 10.15 -3.03
N GLY A 112 -8.95 9.13 -3.88
CA GLY A 112 -9.69 9.16 -5.14
C GLY A 112 -11.19 9.42 -4.94
N CYS A 113 -11.80 8.82 -3.91
CA CYS A 113 -13.21 9.09 -3.57
C CYS A 113 -13.44 10.36 -2.75
N GLY A 114 -12.37 11.02 -2.29
CA GLY A 114 -12.43 12.26 -1.50
C GLY A 114 -12.49 12.05 0.02
N PHE A 115 -12.25 10.84 0.52
CA PHE A 115 -12.24 10.52 1.95
C PHE A 115 -10.88 10.86 2.60
N TYR A 116 -10.50 12.13 2.53
CA TYR A 116 -9.18 12.61 2.99
C TYR A 116 -8.87 12.34 4.47
N PRO A 117 -9.80 12.55 5.43
CA PRO A 117 -9.49 12.30 6.84
C PRO A 117 -9.04 10.86 7.10
N ALA A 118 -9.72 9.88 6.49
CA ALA A 118 -9.34 8.47 6.61
C ALA A 118 -7.98 8.18 5.96
N ALA A 119 -7.70 8.76 4.79
CA ALA A 119 -6.41 8.59 4.11
C ALA A 119 -5.24 9.13 4.95
N VAL A 120 -5.39 10.34 5.50
CA VAL A 120 -4.36 10.98 6.35
C VAL A 120 -4.16 10.19 7.64
N TYR A 121 -5.24 9.86 8.34
CA TYR A 121 -5.17 9.12 9.61
C TYR A 121 -4.55 7.73 9.43
N THR A 122 -4.94 7.01 8.37
CA THR A 122 -4.37 5.70 8.03
C THR A 122 -2.88 5.79 7.72
N THR A 123 -2.46 6.84 7.01
CA THR A 123 -1.04 7.10 6.71
C THR A 123 -0.25 7.27 8.01
N PHE A 124 -0.75 8.10 8.93
CA PHE A 124 -0.11 8.33 10.22
C PHE A 124 -0.03 7.05 11.07
N LEU A 125 -1.13 6.29 11.18
CA LEU A 125 -1.13 5.03 11.91
C LEU A 125 -0.19 4.00 11.29
N SER A 126 -0.11 3.93 9.96
CA SER A 126 0.80 3.01 9.27
C SER A 126 2.26 3.33 9.60
N LEU A 127 2.63 4.61 9.59
CA LEU A 127 3.96 5.06 10.01
C LEU A 127 4.22 4.77 11.48
N ALA A 128 3.25 5.03 12.36
CA ALA A 128 3.38 4.73 13.78
C ALA A 128 3.64 3.23 14.01
N VAL A 129 2.90 2.35 13.34
CA VAL A 129 3.12 0.89 13.41
C VAL A 129 4.51 0.52 12.90
N LEU A 130 4.94 1.05 11.74
CA LEU A 130 6.25 0.74 11.15
C LEU A 130 7.41 1.21 12.05
N LEU A 131 7.29 2.39 12.68
CA LEU A 131 8.31 2.97 13.54
C LEU A 131 8.34 2.33 14.94
N ILE A 132 7.18 2.13 15.55
CA ILE A 132 7.07 1.60 16.92
C ILE A 132 7.52 0.14 16.97
N LEU A 133 7.02 -0.72 16.07
CA LEU A 133 7.41 -2.13 16.06
C LEU A 133 8.93 -2.29 15.82
N ARG A 134 9.52 -1.44 14.98
CA ARG A 134 10.98 -1.44 14.79
C ARG A 134 11.71 -1.13 16.09
N ARG A 135 11.24 -0.14 16.85
CA ARG A 135 11.86 0.20 18.15
C ARG A 135 11.79 -0.97 19.13
N PHE A 136 10.71 -1.75 19.10
CA PHE A 136 10.60 -2.97 19.90
C PHE A 136 11.55 -4.09 19.43
N GLU A 137 11.75 -4.29 18.12
CA GLU A 137 12.73 -5.26 17.60
C GLU A 137 14.18 -4.91 18.00
N GLU A 138 14.52 -3.63 18.14
CA GLU A 138 15.84 -3.20 18.63
C GLU A 138 16.03 -3.45 20.14
N ILE A 139 14.96 -3.38 20.92
CA ILE A 139 14.98 -3.50 22.39
C ILE A 139 14.88 -4.97 22.83
N ILE A 140 14.13 -5.78 22.09
CA ILE A 140 13.96 -7.20 22.34
C ILE A 140 14.77 -7.94 21.27
N PRO A 141 16.04 -8.30 21.51
CA PRO A 141 16.74 -9.24 20.67
C PRO A 141 16.02 -10.58 20.83
N VAL A 142 15.03 -10.84 19.97
CA VAL A 142 14.43 -12.16 19.84
C VAL A 142 15.57 -13.10 19.51
N VAL A 143 15.86 -14.00 20.46
CA VAL A 143 16.92 -15.01 20.39
C VAL A 143 16.88 -15.63 19.00
N LYS A 144 17.89 -15.32 18.18
CA LYS A 144 18.18 -16.05 16.95
C LYS A 144 18.23 -17.51 17.34
N GLN A 145 17.28 -18.32 16.85
CA GLN A 145 17.38 -19.77 17.02
C GLN A 145 18.72 -20.22 16.44
N CYS A 146 19.51 -20.91 17.27
CA CYS A 146 20.70 -21.61 16.86
C CYS A 146 20.36 -22.58 15.73
N LYS A 147 21.09 -22.50 14.62
CA LYS A 147 21.53 -23.70 13.93
C LYS A 147 23.06 -23.73 14.00
N GLY A 148 23.56 -24.51 14.96
CA GLY A 148 24.90 -25.04 14.95
C GLY A 148 24.96 -26.34 14.15
N GLY A 149 26.19 -26.71 13.75
CA GLY A 149 26.58 -27.98 13.14
C GLY A 149 26.33 -27.98 11.62
N GLY A 150 27.32 -27.86 10.75
CA GLY A 150 28.64 -28.49 10.79
C GLY A 150 28.58 -29.71 9.88
N GLU A 151 29.10 -29.55 8.66
CA GLU A 151 29.59 -30.64 7.80
C GLU A 151 30.51 -29.99 6.75
N ASP A 152 31.76 -29.82 7.16
CA ASP A 152 32.90 -29.95 6.25
C ASP A 152 33.07 -31.46 5.97
N GLY A 153 33.30 -31.83 4.70
CA GLY A 153 33.86 -33.12 4.29
C GLY A 153 32.91 -34.08 3.58
N ILE A 154 32.93 -34.12 2.24
CA ILE A 154 33.79 -34.97 1.39
C ILE A 154 33.73 -34.39 -0.04
#